data_AF-A0A537ZQ24-F1
#
_entry.id   AF-A0A537ZQ24-F1
#
_cell.length_a   1.000
_cell.length_b   1.000
_cell.length_c   1.000
_cell.angle_alpha   90.00
_cell.angle_beta   90.00
_cell.angle_gamma   90.00
#
_symmetry.space_group_name_H-M   'P 1'
#
loop_
_entity.id
_entity.type
_entity.pdbx_description
1 polymer ?
#
loop_
_entity_poly.entity_id
_entity_poly.type
_entity_poly.pdbx_seq_one_letter_code
_entity_poly.pdbx_strand_id
1 'polypeptide(L)'
;MLGVVLAGCGAKDFPNDPRPATPLEVSARVDSQRVQVSPERFGAGLVNFTVANLSSAPITFNVAGPTHGSTTQIQPGAPDYLRLNMKQGTYQVTASKSKIKPATIKVGPERPSSQNDLLEP
;
A
#
# COMPACT_ATOMS: atom_id res chain seq x y z
N MET A 1 -4.50 62.48 -4.26
CA MET A 1 -3.78 61.69 -5.29
C MET A 1 -2.73 60.87 -4.55
N LEU A 2 -2.97 59.62 -4.16
CA LEU A 2 -3.07 58.38 -4.96
C LEU A 2 -1.81 58.09 -5.78
N GLY A 3 -1.06 57.05 -5.37
CA GLY A 3 0.11 56.53 -6.07
C GLY A 3 0.61 55.24 -5.40
N VAL A 4 -0.10 54.14 -5.61
CA VAL A 4 0.26 52.78 -5.17
C VAL A 4 1.30 52.22 -6.13
N VAL A 5 2.46 51.80 -5.63
CA VAL A 5 3.45 51.03 -6.43
C VAL A 5 3.39 49.57 -5.98
N LEU A 6 2.79 48.76 -6.83
CA LEU A 6 2.75 47.29 -6.74
C LEU A 6 4.16 46.73 -6.99
N ALA A 7 4.93 46.45 -5.94
CA ALA A 7 6.09 45.57 -6.03
C ALA A 7 5.62 44.12 -5.80
N GLY A 8 4.92 43.57 -6.79
CA GLY A 8 4.76 42.12 -6.90
C GLY A 8 5.98 41.55 -7.61
N CYS A 9 6.74 40.67 -6.97
CA CYS A 9 7.66 39.75 -7.64
C CYS A 9 8.17 38.68 -6.67
N GLY A 10 7.68 37.46 -6.85
CA GLY A 10 8.13 36.30 -6.08
C GLY A 10 7.73 34.96 -6.67
N ALA A 11 7.42 34.88 -7.97
CA ALA A 11 7.22 33.61 -8.65
C ALA A 11 8.61 33.08 -9.07
N LYS A 12 9.26 32.39 -8.14
CA LYS A 12 10.39 31.52 -8.46
C LYS A 12 9.77 30.18 -8.78
N ASP A 13 9.77 29.78 -10.05
CA ASP A 13 9.38 28.41 -10.40
C ASP A 13 10.43 27.46 -9.81
N PHE A 14 10.08 26.86 -8.68
CA PHE A 14 10.77 25.68 -8.19
C PHE A 14 10.26 24.49 -9.01
N PRO A 15 11.13 23.63 -9.54
CA PRO A 15 10.68 22.36 -10.11
C PRO A 15 9.91 21.62 -9.02
N ASN A 16 8.61 21.50 -9.22
CA ASN A 16 7.72 20.83 -8.30
C ASN A 16 7.84 19.33 -8.59
N ASP A 17 8.77 18.65 -7.91
CA ASP A 17 8.81 17.19 -7.96
C ASP A 17 7.44 16.67 -7.52
N PRO A 18 6.76 15.84 -8.33
CA PRO A 18 5.43 15.38 -8.00
C PRO A 18 5.44 14.68 -6.62
N ARG A 19 4.53 15.11 -5.73
CA ARG A 19 4.43 14.54 -4.39
C ARG A 19 4.35 13.01 -4.48
N PRO A 20 5.13 12.24 -3.70
CA PRO A 20 5.03 10.79 -3.71
C PRO A 20 3.58 10.35 -3.57
N ALA A 21 3.17 9.34 -4.33
CA ALA A 21 1.81 8.80 -4.24
C ALA A 21 1.52 8.35 -2.80
N THR A 22 0.33 8.69 -2.28
CA THR A 22 -0.11 8.25 -0.95
C THR A 22 -0.06 6.72 -0.86
N PRO A 23 0.36 6.15 0.28
CA PRO A 23 0.31 4.71 0.46
C PRO A 23 -1.10 4.16 0.20
N LEU A 24 -1.19 3.05 -0.54
CA LEU A 24 -2.46 2.34 -0.70
C LEU A 24 -2.67 1.40 0.47
N GLU A 25 -3.82 1.47 1.10
CA GLU A 25 -4.23 0.53 2.14
C GLU A 25 -4.83 -0.73 1.52
N VAL A 26 -4.27 -1.88 1.87
CA VAL A 26 -4.73 -3.20 1.42
C VAL A 26 -4.99 -4.06 2.65
N SER A 27 -6.17 -4.66 2.73
CA SER A 27 -6.52 -5.55 3.82
C SER A 27 -6.25 -6.99 3.44
N ALA A 28 -5.66 -7.75 4.35
CA ALA A 28 -5.52 -9.19 4.24
C ALA A 28 -6.15 -9.87 5.45
N ARG A 29 -6.89 -10.94 5.21
CA ARG A 29 -7.36 -11.84 6.27
C ARG A 29 -6.73 -13.21 6.05
N VAL A 30 -6.34 -13.84 7.14
CA VAL A 30 -5.83 -15.21 7.13
C VAL A 30 -6.68 -16.04 8.09
N ASP A 31 -7.45 -16.97 7.53
CA ASP A 31 -8.23 -17.94 8.29
C ASP A 31 -7.56 -19.34 8.23
N SER A 32 -8.17 -20.35 8.85
CA SER A 32 -7.63 -21.72 8.88
C SER A 32 -7.58 -22.40 7.51
N GLN A 33 -8.26 -21.85 6.49
CA GLN A 33 -8.40 -22.45 5.17
C GLN A 33 -7.65 -21.69 4.07
N ARG A 34 -7.64 -20.35 4.11
CA ARG A 34 -7.09 -19.52 3.03
C ARG A 34 -6.65 -18.13 3.47
N VAL A 35 -5.77 -17.54 2.67
CA VAL A 35 -5.52 -16.10 2.65
C VAL A 35 -6.56 -15.43 1.73
N GLN A 36 -7.04 -14.26 2.12
CA GLN A 36 -7.87 -13.39 1.28
C GLN A 36 -7.30 -11.98 1.34
N VAL A 37 -7.22 -11.30 0.21
CA VAL A 37 -6.66 -9.95 0.10
C VAL A 37 -7.68 -9.06 -0.60
N SER A 38 -7.87 -7.85 -0.13
CA SER A 38 -8.77 -6.87 -0.74
C SER A 38 -8.13 -5.47 -0.73
N PRO A 39 -8.05 -4.80 -1.89
CA PRO A 39 -8.34 -5.32 -3.23
C PRO A 39 -7.31 -6.36 -3.70
N GLU A 40 -7.71 -7.30 -4.57
CA GLU A 40 -6.78 -8.26 -5.21
C GLU A 40 -6.03 -7.66 -6.40
N ARG A 41 -6.44 -6.47 -6.88
CA ARG A 41 -5.83 -5.77 -8.01
C ARG A 41 -5.69 -4.29 -7.70
N PHE A 42 -4.50 -3.75 -7.89
CA PHE A 42 -4.21 -2.34 -7.60
C PHE A 42 -2.94 -1.89 -8.34
N GLY A 43 -2.66 -0.59 -8.40
CA GLY A 43 -1.45 -0.06 -9.06
C GLY A 43 -0.19 -0.11 -8.19
N ALA A 44 0.98 -0.13 -8.82
CA ALA A 44 2.28 -0.14 -8.16
C ALA A 44 2.53 1.11 -7.30
N GLY A 45 3.57 1.04 -6.47
CA GLY A 45 3.95 2.06 -5.49
C GLY A 45 3.84 1.54 -4.05
N LEU A 46 3.86 2.47 -3.09
CA LEU A 46 3.88 2.14 -1.67
C LEU A 46 2.53 1.60 -1.19
N VAL A 47 2.54 0.40 -0.60
CA VAL A 47 1.36 -0.29 -0.09
C VAL A 47 1.54 -0.62 1.39
N ASN A 48 0.50 -0.35 2.16
CA ASN A 48 0.37 -0.78 3.55
C ASN A 48 -0.62 -1.94 3.59
N PHE A 49 -0.13 -3.13 3.93
CA PHE A 49 -0.99 -4.28 4.21
C PHE A 49 -1.38 -4.27 5.68
N THR A 50 -2.67 -4.33 5.95
CA THR A 50 -3.22 -4.64 7.29
C THR A 50 -3.62 -6.11 7.30
N VAL A 51 -2.98 -6.93 8.13
CA VAL A 51 -3.15 -8.39 8.12
C VAL A 51 -3.84 -8.86 9.39
N ALA A 52 -5.06 -9.38 9.27
CA ALA A 52 -5.80 -9.97 10.39
C ALA A 52 -5.56 -11.49 10.46
N ASN A 53 -5.04 -11.98 11.60
CA ASN A 53 -4.97 -13.42 11.89
C ASN A 53 -6.27 -13.90 12.54
N LEU A 54 -7.14 -14.51 11.74
CA LEU A 54 -8.40 -15.14 12.16
C LEU A 54 -8.27 -16.65 12.31
N SER A 55 -7.05 -17.19 12.27
CA SER A 55 -6.78 -18.60 12.54
C SER A 55 -6.59 -18.84 14.05
N SER A 56 -6.55 -20.11 14.45
CA SER A 56 -6.33 -20.50 15.86
C SER A 56 -4.86 -20.57 16.28
N ALA A 57 -3.93 -20.20 15.40
CA ALA A 57 -2.50 -20.32 15.67
C ALA A 57 -1.71 -19.11 15.17
N PRO A 58 -0.49 -18.88 15.68
CA PRO A 58 0.36 -17.84 15.16
C PRO A 58 0.75 -18.10 13.69
N ILE A 59 0.86 -17.04 12.90
CA ILE A 59 1.21 -17.09 11.47
C ILE A 59 2.28 -16.06 11.13
N THR A 60 2.94 -16.27 9.99
CA THR A 60 3.72 -15.24 9.30
C THR A 60 3.10 -15.01 7.93
N PHE A 61 2.81 -13.76 7.60
CA PHE A 61 2.27 -13.38 6.29
C PHE A 61 3.43 -13.04 5.35
N ASN A 62 3.41 -13.63 4.15
CA ASN A 62 4.48 -13.45 3.16
C ASN A 62 3.89 -12.99 1.83
N VAL A 63 4.56 -12.03 1.21
CA VAL A 63 4.28 -11.54 -0.13
C VAL A 63 5.49 -11.85 -1.00
N ALA A 64 5.29 -12.58 -2.09
CA ALA A 64 6.36 -12.98 -3.00
C ALA A 64 6.00 -12.64 -4.45
N GLY A 65 6.93 -12.01 -5.17
CA GLY A 65 6.79 -11.58 -6.55
C GLY A 65 7.99 -10.74 -6.98
N PRO A 66 7.80 -9.74 -7.88
CA PRO A 66 8.85 -8.79 -8.26
C PRO A 66 9.53 -8.06 -7.08
N THR A 67 8.81 -7.91 -5.97
CA THR A 67 9.34 -7.54 -4.66
C THR A 67 8.85 -8.55 -3.63
N HIS A 68 9.48 -8.61 -2.47
CA HIS A 68 9.13 -9.57 -1.43
C HIS A 68 9.21 -8.93 -0.05
N GLY A 69 8.46 -9.51 0.88
CA GLY A 69 8.43 -9.08 2.27
C GLY A 69 7.53 -9.96 3.11
N SER A 70 7.79 -9.92 4.41
CA SER A 70 7.07 -10.74 5.38
C SER A 70 6.85 -9.95 6.66
N THR A 71 5.76 -10.27 7.36
CA THR A 71 5.57 -9.80 8.73
C THR A 71 6.48 -10.54 9.70
N THR A 72 6.49 -10.11 10.96
CA THR A 72 6.90 -11.01 12.04
C THR A 72 5.77 -12.03 12.33
N GLN A 73 5.85 -12.72 13.47
CA GLN A 73 4.80 -13.65 13.87
C GLN A 73 3.57 -12.88 14.40
N ILE A 74 2.42 -13.09 13.77
CA ILE A 74 1.13 -12.49 14.12
C ILE A 74 0.35 -13.47 15.00
N GLN A 75 -0.02 -13.05 16.22
CA GLN A 75 -0.84 -13.87 17.13
C GLN A 75 -2.31 -13.88 16.70
N PRO A 76 -3.08 -14.95 17.00
CA PRO A 76 -4.53 -14.96 16.79
C PRO A 76 -5.24 -13.76 17.41
N GLY A 77 -6.18 -13.15 16.68
CA GLY A 77 -7.00 -12.04 17.18
C GLY A 77 -6.32 -10.67 17.20
N ALA A 78 -5.03 -10.57 16.85
CA ALA A 78 -4.32 -9.31 16.67
C ALA A 78 -3.95 -9.10 15.19
N PRO A 79 -4.11 -7.88 14.65
CA PRO A 79 -3.58 -7.55 13.33
C PRO A 79 -2.08 -7.20 13.40
N ASP A 80 -1.40 -7.27 12.26
CA ASP A 80 -0.06 -6.71 12.06
C ASP A 80 0.00 -6.00 10.70
N TYR A 81 1.04 -5.19 10.49
CA TYR A 81 1.19 -4.34 9.31
C TYR A 81 2.44 -4.69 8.51
N LEU A 82 2.33 -4.70 7.19
CA LEU A 82 3.46 -4.87 6.27
C LEU A 82 3.48 -3.74 5.26
N ARG A 83 4.52 -2.90 5.29
CA ARG A 83 4.69 -1.79 4.35
C ARG A 83 5.70 -2.17 3.28
N LEU A 84 5.25 -2.24 2.03
CA LEU A 84 6.07 -2.65 0.89
C LEU A 84 5.94 -1.66 -0.28
N ASN A 85 7.06 -1.34 -0.94
CA ASN A 85 7.02 -0.66 -2.22
C ASN A 85 6.83 -1.68 -3.35
N MET A 86 5.59 -1.84 -3.82
CA MET A 86 5.21 -2.88 -4.76
C MET A 86 5.54 -2.46 -6.19
N LYS A 87 6.26 -3.30 -6.93
CA LYS A 87 6.46 -3.14 -8.38
C LYS A 87 5.34 -3.82 -9.17
N GLN A 88 5.10 -3.37 -10.40
CA GLN A 88 4.16 -4.01 -11.32
C GLN A 88 4.47 -5.52 -11.47
N GLY A 89 3.44 -6.36 -11.41
CA GLY A 89 3.52 -7.79 -11.65
C GLY A 89 2.51 -8.62 -10.85
N THR A 90 2.63 -9.93 -10.95
CA THR A 90 1.80 -10.88 -10.20
C THR A 90 2.52 -11.32 -8.94
N TYR A 91 1.79 -11.37 -7.82
CA TYR A 91 2.33 -11.80 -6.54
C TYR A 91 1.51 -12.95 -5.98
N GLN A 92 2.21 -13.82 -5.26
CA GLN A 92 1.63 -14.86 -4.43
C GLN A 92 1.73 -14.45 -2.96
N VAL A 93 0.62 -14.58 -2.26
CA VAL A 93 0.51 -14.25 -0.84
C VAL A 93 0.26 -15.53 -0.07
N THR A 94 1.10 -15.81 0.92
CA THR A 94 1.08 -17.06 1.69
C THR A 94 1.09 -16.78 3.18
N ALA A 95 0.67 -17.78 3.96
CA ALA A 95 0.88 -17.83 5.40
C ALA A 95 1.80 -19.02 5.71
N SER A 96 2.65 -18.91 6.73
CA SER A 96 3.66 -19.94 7.09
C SER A 96 3.11 -21.35 7.36
N LYS A 97 1.79 -21.50 7.56
CA LYS A 97 1.13 -22.79 7.72
C LYS A 97 0.78 -23.41 6.37
N SER A 98 1.38 -24.56 6.06
CA SER A 98 1.29 -25.25 4.76
C SER A 98 -0.11 -25.64 4.29
N LYS A 99 -1.11 -25.72 5.18
CA LYS A 99 -2.50 -26.05 4.84
C LYS A 99 -3.36 -24.84 4.43
N ILE A 100 -2.88 -23.62 4.66
CA ILE A 100 -3.61 -22.40 4.31
C ILE A 100 -3.40 -22.12 2.83
N LYS A 101 -4.51 -22.10 2.07
CA LYS A 101 -4.46 -21.84 0.62
C LYS A 101 -3.96 -20.41 0.36
N PRO A 102 -3.00 -20.22 -0.56
CA PRO A 102 -2.49 -18.90 -0.89
C PRO A 102 -3.51 -18.05 -1.65
N ALA A 103 -3.27 -16.75 -1.70
CA ALA A 103 -3.97 -15.81 -2.56
C ALA A 103 -3.03 -15.28 -3.66
N THR A 104 -3.61 -14.83 -4.76
CA THR A 104 -2.87 -14.15 -5.84
C THR A 104 -3.37 -12.73 -5.95
N ILE A 105 -2.44 -11.77 -6.02
CA ILE A 105 -2.76 -10.36 -6.27
C ILE A 105 -2.05 -9.89 -7.54
N LYS A 106 -2.66 -8.93 -8.24
CA LYS A 106 -2.11 -8.34 -9.46
C LYS A 106 -1.82 -6.86 -9.22
N VAL A 107 -0.55 -6.50 -9.35
CA VAL A 107 -0.09 -5.12 -9.29
C VAL A 107 0.06 -4.59 -10.70
N GLY A 108 -0.76 -3.61 -11.07
CA GLY A 108 -0.72 -2.91 -12.34
C GLY A 108 0.36 -1.82 -12.39
N PRO A 109 0.26 -0.90 -13.38
CA PRO A 109 1.17 0.23 -13.51
C PRO A 109 1.25 1.10 -12.26
N GLU A 110 2.31 1.90 -12.17
CA GLU A 110 2.53 2.84 -11.07
C GLU A 110 1.37 3.83 -10.94
N ARG A 111 0.90 4.04 -9.71
CA ARG A 111 -0.21 4.95 -9.44
C ARG A 111 0.24 6.39 -9.69
N PRO A 112 -0.64 7.24 -10.27
CA PRO A 112 -0.34 8.65 -10.41
C PRO A 112 -0.10 9.27 -9.02
N SER A 113 0.78 10.28 -8.99
CA SER A 113 1.08 11.04 -7.77
C SER A 113 -0.17 11.72 -7.20
N SER A 114 -0.24 11.88 -5.88
CA SER A 114 -1.38 12.51 -5.18
C SER A 114 -1.35 14.05 -5.23
N GLN A 115 -0.73 14.63 -6.25
CA GLN A 115 -0.62 16.07 -6.37
C GLN A 115 -1.87 16.61 -7.09
N ASN A 116 -2.82 17.10 -6.27
CA ASN A 116 -3.99 17.94 -6.62
C ASN A 116 -5.39 17.35 -6.40
N ASP A 117 -5.57 16.29 -5.60
CA ASP A 117 -6.89 16.04 -4.99
C ASP A 117 -7.07 16.94 -3.75
N LEU A 118 -7.19 18.25 -4.00
CA LEU A 118 -7.69 19.19 -3.01
C LEU A 118 -9.22 19.02 -2.99
N LEU A 119 -9.80 18.61 -1.86
CA LEU A 119 -11.24 18.72 -1.66
C LEU A 119 -11.57 20.21 -1.55
N GLU A 120 -11.85 20.85 -2.68
CA GLU A 120 -12.40 22.20 -2.70
C GLU A 120 -13.82 22.14 -2.07
N PRO A 121 -14.10 22.96 -1.03
CA PRO A 121 -15.43 23.06 -0.41
C PRO A 121 -16.51 23.59 -1.35
#